data_AF-A0A1I5LDT8-F1
#
_entry.id   AF-A0A1I5LDT8-F1
#
_cell.length_a   1.000
_cell.length_b   1.000
_cell.length_c   1.000
_cell.angle_alpha   90.00
_cell.angle_beta   90.00
_cell.angle_gamma   90.00
#
_symmetry.space_group_name_H-M   'P 1'
#
loop_
_entity.id
_entity.type
_entity.pdbx_description
1 polymer ?
#
loop_
_entity_poly.entity_id
_entity_poly.type
_entity_poly.pdbx_seq_one_letter_code
_entity_poly.pdbx_strand_id
1 'polypeptide(L)' 'MHYNILALLKEKHGEKLDLKNDVYYLFLEDAVVCVYFDEDEKSIKVEIEILPETTFVYYSTKNLDSLI' A
#
# COMPACT_ATOMS: atom_id res chain seq x y z
N MET A 1 -0.60 17.99 -10.49
CA MET A 1 -1.78 17.10 -10.61
C MET A 1 -2.08 16.55 -9.23
N HIS A 2 -3.32 16.67 -8.74
CA HIS A 2 -3.71 16.02 -7.48
C HIS A 2 -4.15 14.59 -7.82
N TYR A 3 -3.32 13.61 -7.48
CA TYR A 3 -3.69 12.21 -7.65
C TYR A 3 -4.50 11.75 -6.43
N ASN A 4 -5.69 11.20 -6.67
CA ASN A 4 -6.49 10.57 -5.62
C ASN A 4 -6.03 9.12 -5.47
N ILE A 5 -5.36 8.80 -4.35
CA ILE A 5 -4.81 7.47 -4.05
C ILE A 5 -5.89 6.38 -4.17
N LEU A 6 -7.13 6.67 -3.74
CA LEU A 6 -8.24 5.73 -3.86
C LEU A 6 -8.65 5.49 -5.32
N ALA A 7 -8.51 6.50 -6.20
CA ALA A 7 -8.78 6.33 -7.62
C ALA A 7 -7.71 5.45 -8.28
N LEU A 8 -6.43 5.64 -7.93
CA LEU A 8 -5.33 4.78 -8.39
C LEU A 8 -5.52 3.33 -7.96
N LEU A 9 -5.91 3.10 -6.70
CA LEU A 9 -6.21 1.77 -6.19
C LEU A 9 -7.38 1.11 -6.94
N LYS A 10 -8.47 1.85 -7.17
CA LYS A 10 -9.62 1.36 -7.93
C LYS A 10 -9.27 1.05 -9.39
N GLU A 11 -8.40 1.84 -10.02
CA GLU A 11 -7.95 1.59 -11.39
C GLU A 11 -7.14 0.29 -11.48
N LYS A 12 -6.27 0.02 -10.50
CA LYS A 12 -5.41 -1.17 -10.49
C LYS A 12 -6.15 -2.45 -10.07
N HIS A 13 -7.06 -2.38 -9.10
CA HIS A 13 -7.75 -3.55 -8.55
C HIS A 13 -9.20 -3.75 -9.05
N GLY A 14 -9.79 -2.75 -9.71
CA GLY A 14 -11.17 -2.81 -10.20
C GLY A 14 -12.21 -2.93 -9.07
N GLU A 15 -13.29 -3.68 -9.31
CA GLU A 15 -14.41 -3.89 -8.36
C GLU A 15 -14.05 -4.73 -7.12
N LYS A 16 -12.82 -5.28 -7.03
CA LYS A 16 -12.38 -6.17 -5.95
C LYS A 16 -11.66 -5.45 -4.81
N LEU A 17 -11.75 -4.12 -4.74
CA LEU A 17 -11.12 -3.34 -3.69
C LEU A 17 -11.86 -3.55 -2.35
N ASP A 18 -11.26 -4.26 -1.42
CA ASP A 18 -11.77 -4.45 -0.06
C ASP A 18 -10.91 -3.71 0.96
N LEU A 19 -11.14 -2.40 1.08
CA LEU A 19 -10.42 -1.54 2.02
C LEU A 19 -10.62 -1.92 3.49
N LYS A 20 -11.63 -2.74 3.83
CA LYS A 20 -11.88 -3.15 5.22
C LYS A 20 -11.03 -4.33 5.64
N ASN A 21 -10.74 -5.25 4.72
CA ASN A 21 -10.04 -6.49 5.04
C ASN A 21 -8.62 -6.54 4.48
N ASP A 22 -8.29 -5.70 3.50
CA ASP A 22 -6.98 -5.69 2.85
C ASP A 22 -6.15 -4.47 3.22
N VAL A 23 -4.83 -4.66 3.18
CA VAL A 23 -3.83 -3.58 3.25
C VAL A 23 -3.20 -3.41 1.88
N TYR A 24 -3.20 -2.18 1.38
CA TYR A 24 -2.66 -1.85 0.07
C TYR A 24 -1.38 -1.04 0.20
N TYR A 25 -0.31 -1.52 -0.44
CA TYR A 25 0.94 -0.79 -0.58
C TYR A 25 1.09 -0.30 -2.03
N LEU A 26 1.27 1.01 -2.22
CA LEU A 26 1.65 1.60 -3.49
C LEU A 26 3.09 2.11 -3.41
N PHE A 27 3.93 1.62 -4.31
CA PHE A 27 5.30 2.08 -4.46
C PHE A 27 5.33 3.13 -5.58
N LEU A 28 5.61 4.37 -5.19
CA LEU A 28 5.88 5.50 -6.07
C LEU A 28 7.40 5.64 -6.25
N GLU A 29 7.82 6.54 -7.13
CA GLU A 29 9.25 6.74 -7.46
C GLU A 29 10.09 7.09 -6.23
N ASP A 30 9.55 7.88 -5.31
CA ASP A 30 10.21 8.43 -4.13
C ASP A 30 9.45 8.19 -2.82
N ALA A 31 8.39 7.38 -2.83
CA ALA A 31 7.54 7.19 -1.67
C ALA A 31 6.83 5.83 -1.65
N VAL A 32 6.52 5.36 -0.45
CA VAL A 32 5.56 4.28 -0.22
C VAL A 32 4.30 4.86 0.40
N VAL A 33 3.16 4.43 -0.13
CA VAL A 33 1.84 4.74 0.42
C VAL A 33 1.23 3.46 0.95
N CYS A 34 0.87 3.44 2.22
CA CYS A 34 0.10 2.36 2.84
C CYS A 34 -1.34 2.83 3.06
N VAL A 35 -2.31 2.04 2.59
CA VAL A 35 -3.74 2.28 2.83
C VAL A 35 -4.33 1.08 3.54
N TYR A 36 -4.94 1.32 4.69
CA TYR A 36 -5.57 0.28 5.52
C TYR A 36 -6.76 0.84 6.27
N PHE A 37 -7.64 -0.06 6.74
CA PHE A 37 -8.70 0.30 7.67
C PHE A 37 -8.21 0.16 9.11
N ASP A 38 -8.30 1.25 9.85
CA ASP A 38 -8.01 1.29 11.28
C ASP A 38 -9.26 0.81 12.04
N GLU A 39 -9.14 -0.35 12.68
CA GLU A 39 -10.23 -0.97 13.42
C GLU A 39 -10.56 -0.24 14.73
N ASP A 40 -9.62 0.49 15.33
CA ASP A 40 -9.85 1.23 16.57
C ASP A 40 -10.59 2.53 16.26
N GLU A 41 -10.16 3.25 15.23
CA GLU A 41 -10.77 4.49 14.79
C GLU A 41 -11.96 4.31 13.83
N LYS A 42 -12.21 3.07 13.37
CA LYS A 42 -13.24 2.71 12.38
C LYS A 42 -13.18 3.58 11.12
N SER A 43 -11.97 3.87 10.64
CA SER A 43 -11.75 4.76 9.50
C SER A 43 -10.61 4.28 8.60
N ILE A 44 -10.62 4.72 7.33
CA ILE A 44 -9.53 4.42 6.40
C ILE A 44 -8.38 5.39 6.69
N LYS A 45 -7.19 4.83 6.93
CA LYS A 45 -5.95 5.57 7.11
C LYS A 45 -5.08 5.46 5.86
N VAL A 46 -4.31 6.52 5.63
CA VAL A 46 -3.33 6.62 4.57
C VAL A 46 -2.04 7.09 5.21
N GLU A 47 -1.02 6.25 5.17
CA GLU A 47 0.33 6.58 5.59
C GLU A 47 1.22 6.76 4.37
N ILE A 48 2.10 7.75 4.44
CA ILE A 48 3.02 8.09 3.37
C ILE A 48 4.42 8.17 3.96
N GLU A 49 5.32 7.36 3.43
CA GLU A 49 6.74 7.37 3.77
C GLU A 49 7.55 7.79 2.55
N ILE A 50 8.38 8.83 2.71
CA ILE A 50 9.31 9.25 1.66
C ILE A 50 10.54 8.35 1.72
N LEU A 51 10.86 7.72 0.59
CA LEU A 51 11.95 6.78 0.46
C LEU A 51 13.25 7.51 0.08
N PRO A 52 14.38 7.21 0.73
CA PRO A 52 15.68 7.66 0.27
C PRO A 52 15.99 7.17 -1.15
N GLU A 53 16.80 7.91 -1.91
CA GLU A 53 17.22 7.52 -3.28
C GLU A 53 17.93 6.15 -3.34
N THR A 54 18.49 5.70 -2.22
CA THR A 54 19.17 4.40 -2.09
C THR A 54 18.24 3.25 -1.70
N THR A 55 16.93 3.38 -1.90
CA THR A 55 15.95 2.35 -1.55
C THR A 55 15.85 1.30 -2.66
N PHE A 56 15.91 0.03 -2.27
CA PHE A 56 15.72 -1.11 -3.16
C PHE A 56 14.51 -1.93 -2.68
N VAL A 57 13.52 -2.10 -3.54
CA VAL A 57 12.31 -2.85 -3.22
C VAL A 57 12.44 -4.29 -3.74
N TYR A 58 12.40 -5.26 -2.83
CA TYR A 58 12.44 -6.68 -3.16
C TYR A 58 11.11 -7.35 -2.84
N TYR A 59 10.54 -8.03 -3.83
CA TYR A 59 9.32 -8.82 -3.66
C TYR A 59 9.67 -10.31 -3.68
N SER A 60 9.24 -11.04 -2.65
CA SER A 60 9.39 -12.50 -2.57
C SER A 60 8.02 -13.14 -2.39
N THR A 61 7.75 -14.19 -3.15
CA THR A 61 6.55 -15.03 -2.99
C THR A 61 6.78 -16.19 -2.02
N LYS A 62 7.99 -16.29 -1.44
CA LYS A 62 8.32 -17.32 -0.44
C LYS A 62 7.75 -16.94 0.92
N ASN A 63 7.19 -17.92 1.62
CA ASN A 63 6.71 -17.75 2.99
C ASN A 63 7.87 -17.39 3.93
N LEU A 64 7.58 -16.58 4.96
CA LEU A 64 8.58 -16.07 5.91
C LEU A 64 9.40 -17.19 6.57
N ASP A 65 8.75 -18.31 6.88
CA ASP A 65 9.38 -19.51 7.48
C ASP A 65 10.50 -20.11 6.63
N SER A 66 10.58 -19.74 5.35
CA SER A 66 11.59 -20.22 4.39
C SER A 66 12.70 -19.20 4.09
N LEU A 67 12.73 -18.07 4.81
CA LEU A 67 13.68 -16.96 4.61
C LEU A 67 14.67 -16.77 5.77
N ILE A 68 14.59 -17.58 6.85
CA ILE A 68 15.49 -17.55 8.02
C ILE A 68 16.52 -18.68 7.94
#